data_AF-T1AMP4-F1
#
_entry.id   AF-T1AMP4-F1
#
_cell.length_a   1.000
_cell.length_b   1.000
_cell.length_c   1.000
_cell.angle_alpha   90.00
_cell.angle_beta   90.00
_cell.angle_gamma   90.00
#
_symmetry.space_group_name_H-M   'P 1'
#
loop_
_entity.id
_entity.type
_entity.pdbx_description
1 polymer ?
#
loop_
_entity_poly.entity_id
_entity_poly.type
_entity_poly.pdbx_seq_one_letter_code
_entity_poly.pdbx_strand_id
1 'polypeptide(L)' 'ELDRREFVGTIEQLEQRRDTPLLLVCNSGRRSLIAAHLLRGIGYPQAYSVQGGMHALLHEMA' A
#
# COMPACT_ATOMS: atom_id res chain seq x y z
N GLU A 1 -16.69 -4.52 4.55
CA GLU A 1 -16.57 -3.81 3.26
C GLU A 1 -16.16 -2.39 3.61
N LEU A 2 -15.07 -1.86 3.06
CA LEU A 2 -14.65 -0.48 3.33
C LEU A 2 -15.71 0.46 2.75
N ASP A 3 -16.35 1.26 3.59
CA ASP A 3 -17.32 2.24 3.10
C ASP A 3 -16.60 3.51 2.58
N ARG A 4 -17.34 4.36 1.84
CA ARG A 4 -16.78 5.58 1.25
C ARG A 4 -16.15 6.51 2.28
N ARG A 5 -16.77 6.68 3.45
CA ARG A 5 -16.27 7.59 4.50
C ARG A 5 -14.98 7.05 5.10
N GLU A 6 -14.95 5.76 5.39
CA GLU A 6 -13.76 5.08 5.90
C GLU A 6 -12.60 5.17 4.91
N PHE A 7 -12.88 4.99 3.61
CA PHE A 7 -11.87 5.17 2.56
C PHE A 7 -11.29 6.59 2.54
N VAL A 8 -12.14 7.62 2.56
CA VAL A 8 -11.67 9.03 2.55
C VAL A 8 -10.85 9.35 3.80
N GLY A 9 -11.33 8.98 4.99
CA GLY A 9 -10.59 9.22 6.23
C GLY A 9 -9.23 8.51 6.25
N THR A 10 -9.11 7.33 5.63
CA THR A 10 -7.83 6.63 5.48
C THR A 10 -6.86 7.42 4.60
N ILE A 11 -7.33 8.01 3.49
CA ILE A 11 -6.50 8.83 2.60
C ILE A 11 -6.02 10.10 3.32
N GLU A 12 -6.89 10.77 4.07
CA GLU A 12 -6.53 11.97 4.84
C GLU A 12 -5.43 11.68 5.88
N GLN A 13 -5.51 10.52 6.55
CA GLN A 13 -4.46 10.08 7.48
C GLN A 13 -3.12 9.81 6.79
N LEU A 14 -3.13 9.33 5.55
CA LEU A 14 -1.90 9.12 4.78
C LEU A 14 -1.20 10.45 4.47
N GLU A 15 -1.93 11.51 4.15
CA GLU A 15 -1.34 12.83 3.90
C GLU A 15 -0.54 13.36 5.10
N GLN A 16 -1.05 13.15 6.31
CA GLN A 16 -0.39 13.52 7.57
C GLN A 16 0.85 12.67 7.86
N ARG A 17 1.08 11.59 7.10
CA ARG A 17 2.10 10.57 7.34
C ARG A 17 2.99 10.32 6.12
N ARG A 18 3.23 11.35 5.29
CA ARG A 18 4.07 11.25 4.07
C ARG A 18 5.46 10.63 4.30
N ASP A 19 6.07 10.86 5.46
CA ASP A 19 7.38 10.33 5.83
C ASP A 19 7.33 8.97 6.54
N THR A 20 6.14 8.40 6.75
CA THR A 20 6.00 7.05 7.30
C THR A 20 6.20 6.01 6.19
N PRO A 21 6.89 4.88 6.46
CA PRO A 21 6.89 3.74 5.56
C PRO A 21 5.47 3.27 5.21
N LEU A 22 5.16 3.18 3.91
CA LEU A 22 3.91 2.62 3.41
C LEU A 22 4.19 1.26 2.77
N LEU A 23 3.59 0.21 3.33
CA LEU A 23 3.64 -1.14 2.76
C LEU A 23 2.37 -1.38 1.93
N LEU A 24 2.55 -1.59 0.62
CA LEU A 24 1.45 -1.84 -0.29
C LEU A 24 1.37 -3.33 -0.64
N VAL A 25 0.18 -3.89 -0.49
CA VAL A 25 -0.11 -5.28 -0.81
C VAL A 25 -1.24 -5.36 -1.83
N CYS A 26 -1.09 -6.29 -2.78
CA CYS A 26 -2.18 -6.75 -3.65
C CYS A 26 -2.08 -8.27 -3.77
N ASN A 27 -2.88 -8.90 -4.63
CA ASN A 27 -2.89 -10.36 -4.73
C ASN A 27 -1.50 -10.99 -5.02
N SER A 28 -0.77 -10.46 -6.02
CA SER A 28 0.50 -11.03 -6.52
C SER A 28 1.71 -10.09 -6.45
N GLY A 29 1.55 -8.90 -5.90
CA GLY A 29 2.58 -7.85 -5.88
C GLY A 29 2.62 -6.95 -7.13
N ARG A 30 2.03 -7.34 -8.27
CA ARG A 30 2.12 -6.56 -9.53
C ARG A 30 1.45 -5.18 -9.45
N ARG A 31 0.23 -5.11 -8.90
CA ARG A 31 -0.53 -3.84 -8.80
C ARG A 31 0.05 -2.93 -7.73
N SER A 32 0.44 -3.49 -6.59
CA SER A 32 1.07 -2.76 -5.50
C SER A 32 2.43 -2.18 -5.90
N LEU A 33 3.16 -2.82 -6.81
CA LEU A 33 4.41 -2.27 -7.36
C LEU A 33 4.15 -0.98 -8.17
N ILE A 34 3.13 -0.99 -9.03
CA ILE A 34 2.73 0.20 -9.79
C ILE A 34 2.29 1.31 -8.83
N ALA A 35 1.45 0.98 -7.85
CA ALA A 35 0.99 1.94 -6.85
C ALA A 35 2.16 2.55 -6.05
N ALA A 36 3.14 1.73 -5.64
CA ALA A 36 4.33 2.23 -4.94
C ALA A 36 5.14 3.22 -5.80
N HIS A 37 5.28 2.96 -7.11
CA HIS A 37 5.96 3.89 -8.02
C HIS A 37 5.22 5.22 -8.15
N LEU A 38 3.89 5.18 -8.32
CA LEU A 38 3.06 6.39 -8.40
C LEU A 38 3.10 7.21 -7.11
N LEU A 39 3.01 6.54 -5.95
CA LEU A 39 3.06 7.19 -4.64
C LEU A 39 4.41 7.88 -4.39
N ARG A 40 5.53 7.24 -4.76
CA ARG A 40 6.85 7.90 -4.71
C ARG A 40 6.89 9.15 -5.60
N GLY A 41 6.26 9.11 -6.77
CA GLY A 41 6.16 10.24 -7.69
C GLY A 41 5.38 11.44 -7.13
N ILE A 42 4.48 11.24 -6.15
CA ILE A 42 3.65 12.29 -5.54
C ILE A 42 4.04 12.62 -4.09
N GLY A 43 5.23 12.24 -3.65
CA GLY A 43 5.78 12.67 -2.35
C GLY A 43 5.63 11.69 -1.19
N TYR A 44 5.45 10.39 -1.46
CA TYR A 44 5.57 9.32 -0.47
C TYR A 44 6.86 8.52 -0.72
N PRO A 45 8.03 9.04 -0.32
CA PRO A 45 9.33 8.47 -0.71
C PRO A 45 9.54 7.04 -0.19
N GLN A 46 8.89 6.69 0.92
CA GLN A 46 8.99 5.40 1.59
C GLN A 46 7.81 4.46 1.26
N ALA A 47 7.30 4.50 0.03
CA ALA A 47 6.29 3.55 -0.44
C ALA A 47 6.94 2.28 -1.03
N TYR A 48 6.59 1.11 -0.49
CA TYR A 48 7.15 -0.20 -0.84
C TYR A 48 6.06 -1.19 -1.24
N SER A 49 6.34 -2.07 -2.20
CA SER A 49 5.44 -3.17 -2.55
C SER A 49 5.92 -4.47 -1.91
N VAL A 50 4.98 -5.23 -1.34
CA VAL A 50 5.24 -6.61 -0.88
C VAL A 50 5.46 -7.50 -2.10
N GLN A 51 6.63 -8.14 -2.17
CA GLN A 51 6.94 -9.10 -3.22
C GLN A 51 6.04 -10.33 -3.09
N GLY A 52 5.45 -10.78 -4.21
CA GLY A 52 4.50 -11.90 -4.21
C GLY A 52 3.10 -11.58 -3.65
N GLY A 53 2.92 -10.42 -3.01
CA GLY A 53 1.61 -9.97 -2.51
C GLY A 53 1.02 -10.89 -1.44
N MET A 54 -0.31 -11.00 -1.43
CA MET A 54 -1.04 -11.86 -0.49
C MET A 54 -0.64 -13.34 -0.62
N HIS A 55 -0.30 -13.80 -1.82
CA HIS A 55 0.13 -15.19 -2.02
C HIS A 55 1.38 -15.52 -1.21
N ALA A 56 2.36 -14.59 -1.16
CA ALA A 56 3.56 -14.78 -0.36
C ALA A 56 3.24 -14.73 1.15
N LEU A 57 2.44 -13.76 1.58
CA LEU A 57 2.05 -13.62 2.99
C LEU A 57 1.33 -14.88 3.51
N LEU A 58 0.37 -15.41 2.74
CA LEU A 58 -0.41 -16.57 3.16
C LEU A 58 0.41 -17.87 3.13
N HIS A 59 1.40 -17.97 2.25
CA HIS A 59 2.27 -19.13 2.15
C HIS A 59 3.35 -19.16 3.25
N GLU A 60 3.77 -18.01 3.77
CA GLU A 60 4.71 -17.94 4.91
C GLU A 60 4.03 -18.11 6.28
N MET A 61 2.70 -18.01 6.34
CA MET A 61 1.90 -18.18 7.56
C MET A 61 1.29 -19.58 7.70
N ALA A 62 1.60 -20.49 6.78
CA ALA A 62 1.22 -21.91 6.78
C ALA A 62 2.43 -22.78 7.10
#